data_AF-A0A2V2CW28-F1
#
_entry.id   AF-A0A2V2CW28-F1
#
_cell.length_a   1.000
_cell.length_b   1.000
_cell.length_c   1.000
_cell.angle_alpha   90.00
_cell.angle_beta   90.00
_cell.angle_gamma   90.00
#
_symmetry.space_group_name_H-M   'P 1'
#
loop_
_entity.id
_entity.type
_entity.pdbx_description
1 polymer ?
#
loop_
_entity_poly.entity_id
_entity_poly.type
_entity_poly.pdbx_seq_one_letter_code
_entity_poly.pdbx_strand_id
1 'polypeptide(L)'
;MELHSIEMLEELEDMIENGKKSLMSGRVSVDKNELLAVIDELKSILPDEIIQANEYYKDSRELRDSAEHEADTMIAQANKEADEIVDKAQSDAEAIIADANSEADAIVKEAHRQQAELISEHRITQMATEQGNEIIGQANERAAEIKRAMKKYLDDKLNYVSDVLAKTYNEIEANKKSI
;
A
#
# COMPACT_ATOMS: atom_id res chain seq x y z
N MET A 1 -11.78 -7.57 -59.25
CA MET A 1 -12.97 -7.50 -60.11
C MET A 1 -12.43 -7.17 -61.48
N GLU A 2 -12.55 -8.08 -62.45
CA GLU A 2 -12.29 -7.73 -63.85
C GLU A 2 -13.40 -6.76 -64.27
N LEU A 3 -13.01 -5.62 -64.84
CA LEU A 3 -13.95 -4.61 -65.33
C LEU A 3 -14.10 -4.82 -66.82
N HIS A 4 -14.94 -5.78 -67.20
CA HIS A 4 -15.19 -6.14 -68.59
C HIS A 4 -15.69 -4.94 -69.39
N SER A 5 -16.49 -4.05 -68.77
CA SER A 5 -16.93 -2.84 -69.45
C SER A 5 -15.78 -1.88 -69.83
N ILE A 6 -14.66 -1.88 -69.09
CA ILE A 6 -13.48 -1.09 -69.42
C ILE A 6 -12.78 -1.68 -70.64
N GLU A 7 -12.64 -3.01 -70.70
CA GLU A 7 -12.06 -3.70 -71.88
C GLU A 7 -12.89 -3.41 -73.15
N MET A 8 -14.23 -3.41 -73.03
CA MET A 8 -15.11 -3.06 -74.14
C MET A 8 -15.02 -1.57 -74.55
N LEU A 9 -14.79 -0.67 -73.59
CA LEU A 9 -14.57 0.75 -73.89
C LEU A 9 -13.22 0.98 -74.58
N GLU A 10 -12.18 0.26 -74.17
CA GLU A 10 -10.88 0.26 -74.85
C GLU A 10 -11.00 -0.28 -76.28
N GLU A 11 -11.79 -1.33 -76.50
CA GLU A 11 -12.09 -1.85 -77.85
C GLU A 11 -12.81 -0.81 -78.72
N LEU A 12 -13.81 -0.10 -78.17
CA LEU A 12 -14.47 1.01 -78.87
C LEU A 12 -13.51 2.14 -79.22
N GLU A 13 -12.60 2.49 -78.30
CA GLU A 13 -11.57 3.52 -78.52
C GLU A 13 -10.63 3.10 -79.65
N ASP A 14 -10.15 1.85 -79.64
CA ASP A 14 -9.29 1.28 -80.68
C ASP A 14 -9.95 1.30 -82.07
N MET A 15 -11.25 0.96 -82.15
CA MET A 15 -12.01 1.03 -83.40
C MET A 15 -12.04 2.46 -83.98
N ILE A 16 -12.07 3.48 -83.12
CA ILE A 16 -12.11 4.89 -83.51
C ILE A 16 -10.71 5.42 -83.85
N GLU A 17 -9.68 5.06 -83.08
CA GLU A 17 -8.32 5.55 -83.28
C GLU A 17 -7.63 4.91 -84.49
N ASN A 18 -7.82 3.60 -84.64
CA ASN A 18 -7.15 2.78 -85.65
C ASN A 18 -8.04 2.47 -86.87
N GLY A 19 -9.28 2.94 -86.88
CA GLY A 19 -10.21 2.75 -87.98
C GLY A 19 -9.78 3.40 -89.31
N LYS A 20 -10.32 2.91 -90.43
CA LYS A 20 -9.90 3.32 -91.77
C LYS A 20 -10.21 4.81 -92.02
N LYS A 21 -9.16 5.63 -92.10
CA LYS A 21 -9.29 7.08 -92.35
C LYS A 21 -9.72 7.37 -93.79
N SER A 22 -10.79 8.15 -93.93
CA SER A 22 -11.29 8.63 -95.22
C SER A 22 -10.49 9.86 -95.67
N LEU A 23 -9.74 9.72 -96.78
CA LEU A 23 -8.84 10.75 -97.32
C LEU A 23 -9.55 12.03 -97.79
N MET A 24 -10.86 11.98 -98.06
CA MET A 24 -11.62 13.12 -98.59
C MET A 24 -12.45 13.87 -97.56
N SER A 25 -12.66 13.31 -96.36
CA SER A 25 -13.59 13.88 -95.37
C SER A 25 -13.02 14.01 -93.96
N GLY A 26 -11.81 13.48 -93.70
CA GLY A 26 -11.22 13.46 -92.35
C GLY A 26 -11.95 12.54 -91.36
N ARG A 27 -12.91 11.74 -91.83
CA ARG A 27 -13.71 10.82 -91.02
C ARG A 27 -13.02 9.47 -90.87
N VAL A 28 -13.24 8.81 -89.74
CA VAL A 28 -12.91 7.39 -89.55
C VAL A 28 -14.09 6.53 -89.98
N SER A 29 -13.82 5.48 -90.75
CA SER A 29 -14.81 4.46 -91.11
C SER A 29 -14.65 3.26 -90.22
N VAL A 30 -15.74 2.87 -89.56
CA VAL A 30 -15.85 1.70 -88.67
C VAL A 30 -16.87 0.70 -89.23
N ASP A 31 -16.67 -0.59 -88.97
CA ASP A 31 -17.68 -1.59 -89.32
C ASP A 31 -18.89 -1.42 -88.40
N LYS A 32 -20.06 -1.25 -89.01
CA LYS A 32 -21.30 -1.00 -88.28
C LYS A 32 -21.71 -2.18 -87.40
N ASN A 33 -21.50 -3.41 -87.87
CA ASN A 33 -21.94 -4.60 -87.16
C ASN A 33 -21.04 -4.88 -85.95
N GLU A 34 -19.72 -4.72 -86.13
CA GLU A 34 -18.74 -4.82 -85.05
C GLU A 34 -18.98 -3.75 -83.98
N LEU A 35 -19.18 -2.49 -84.39
CA LEU A 35 -19.44 -1.39 -83.46
C LEU A 35 -20.72 -1.62 -82.65
N LEU A 36 -21.78 -2.08 -83.31
CA LEU A 36 -23.04 -2.37 -82.62
C LEU A 36 -22.92 -3.56 -81.68
N ALA A 37 -22.13 -4.59 -82.02
CA ALA A 37 -21.89 -5.74 -81.15
C ALA A 37 -21.21 -5.30 -79.84
N VAL A 38 -20.14 -4.51 -79.93
CA VAL A 38 -19.42 -3.99 -78.75
C VAL A 38 -20.33 -3.10 -77.91
N ILE A 39 -21.14 -2.24 -78.53
CA ILE A 39 -22.12 -1.40 -77.81
C ILE A 39 -23.20 -2.24 -77.10
N ASP A 40 -23.71 -3.29 -77.74
CA ASP A 40 -24.78 -4.12 -77.18
C ASP A 40 -24.27 -4.98 -76.02
N GLU A 41 -23.04 -5.48 -76.11
CA GLU A 41 -22.40 -6.20 -75.02
C GLU A 41 -22.03 -5.26 -73.85
N LEU A 42 -21.51 -4.07 -74.13
CA LEU A 42 -21.27 -3.03 -73.13
C LEU A 42 -22.57 -2.65 -72.39
N LYS A 43 -23.68 -2.50 -73.11
CA LYS A 43 -25.01 -2.26 -72.50
C LYS A 43 -25.51 -3.43 -71.66
N SER A 44 -25.09 -4.66 -71.99
CA SER A 44 -25.47 -5.84 -71.24
C SER A 44 -24.69 -5.96 -69.93
N ILE A 45 -23.41 -5.60 -69.92
CA ILE A 45 -22.50 -5.84 -68.79
C ILE A 45 -22.41 -4.64 -67.83
N LEU A 46 -22.40 -3.40 -68.35
CA LEU A 46 -22.27 -2.19 -67.54
C LEU A 46 -23.28 -2.08 -66.38
N PRO A 47 -24.58 -2.37 -66.55
CA PRO A 47 -25.54 -2.22 -65.47
C PRO A 47 -25.20 -3.10 -64.27
N ASP A 48 -24.84 -4.36 -64.52
CA ASP A 48 -24.51 -5.33 -63.47
C ASP A 48 -23.21 -4.97 -62.76
N GLU A 49 -22.19 -4.49 -63.48
CA GLU A 49 -20.95 -4.00 -62.86
C GLU A 49 -21.18 -2.76 -61.99
N ILE A 50 -22.03 -1.82 -62.42
CA ILE A 50 -22.38 -0.63 -61.63
C ILE A 50 -23.15 -1.02 -60.37
N ILE A 51 -24.09 -1.97 -60.46
CA ILE A 51 -24.83 -2.47 -59.30
C ILE A 51 -23.87 -3.12 -58.30
N GLN A 52 -23.00 -4.02 -58.75
CA GLN A 52 -22.01 -4.69 -57.91
C GLN A 52 -21.05 -3.70 -57.24
N ALA A 53 -20.57 -2.69 -57.97
CA ALA A 53 -19.72 -1.65 -57.39
C ALA A 53 -20.46 -0.88 -56.29
N ASN A 54 -21.71 -0.49 -56.52
CA ASN A 54 -22.52 0.22 -55.52
C ASN A 54 -22.81 -0.63 -54.28
N GLU A 55 -23.11 -1.92 -54.45
CA GLU A 55 -23.26 -2.87 -53.34
C GLU A 55 -21.97 -2.97 -52.52
N TYR A 56 -20.83 -3.15 -53.18
CA TYR A 56 -19.53 -3.18 -52.49
C TYR A 56 -19.26 -1.89 -51.71
N TYR A 57 -19.57 -0.72 -52.27
CA TYR A 57 -19.42 0.56 -51.58
C TYR A 57 -20.35 0.69 -50.38
N LYS A 58 -21.58 0.19 -50.49
CA LYS A 58 -22.54 0.18 -49.39
C LYS A 58 -22.04 -0.74 -48.27
N ASP A 59 -21.66 -1.96 -48.58
CA ASP A 59 -21.15 -2.93 -47.61
C ASP A 59 -19.89 -2.42 -46.93
N SER A 60 -18.96 -1.82 -47.69
CA SER A 60 -17.73 -1.23 -47.16
C SER A 60 -18.01 -0.05 -46.23
N ARG A 61 -19.03 0.77 -46.53
CA ARG A 61 -19.45 1.87 -45.65
C ARG A 61 -20.04 1.33 -44.36
N GLU A 62 -20.96 0.38 -44.45
CA GLU A 62 -21.59 -0.23 -43.27
C GLU A 62 -20.56 -0.90 -42.35
N LEU A 63 -19.59 -1.62 -42.93
CA LEU A 63 -18.48 -2.21 -42.18
C LEU A 63 -17.66 -1.15 -41.45
N ARG A 64 -17.29 -0.07 -42.14
CA ARG A 64 -16.50 1.01 -41.52
C ARG A 64 -17.27 1.68 -40.40
N ASP A 65 -18.54 2.01 -40.62
CA ASP A 65 -19.37 2.69 -39.63
C ASP A 65 -19.57 1.78 -38.39
N SER A 66 -19.72 0.45 -38.58
CA SER A 66 -19.74 -0.52 -37.47
C SER A 66 -18.40 -0.57 -36.73
N ALA A 67 -17.28 -0.63 -37.46
CA ALA A 67 -15.95 -0.68 -36.87
C ALA A 67 -15.61 0.58 -36.08
N GLU A 68 -16.01 1.76 -36.57
CA GLU A 68 -15.89 3.03 -35.85
C GLU A 68 -16.70 3.00 -34.55
N HIS A 69 -17.95 2.54 -34.60
CA HIS A 69 -18.79 2.42 -33.41
C HIS A 69 -18.23 1.44 -32.37
N GLU A 70 -17.72 0.29 -32.82
CA GLU A 70 -17.07 -0.69 -31.95
C GLU A 70 -15.80 -0.14 -31.31
N ALA A 71 -14.97 0.58 -32.07
CA ALA A 71 -13.78 1.23 -31.57
C ALA A 71 -14.10 2.28 -30.50
N ASP A 72 -15.10 3.14 -30.75
CA ASP A 72 -15.56 4.15 -29.80
C ASP A 72 -16.07 3.49 -28.50
N THR A 73 -16.82 2.40 -28.63
CA THR A 73 -17.33 1.64 -27.49
C THR A 73 -16.20 1.01 -26.69
N MET A 74 -15.20 0.44 -27.36
CA MET A 74 -14.03 -0.17 -26.72
C MET A 74 -13.22 0.87 -25.95
N ILE A 75 -12.98 2.05 -26.53
CA ILE A 75 -12.28 3.15 -25.87
C ILE A 75 -13.07 3.65 -24.65
N ALA A 76 -14.39 3.84 -24.80
CA ALA A 76 -15.25 4.27 -23.70
C ALA A 76 -15.24 3.26 -22.53
N GLN A 77 -15.31 1.97 -22.85
CA GLN A 77 -15.23 0.91 -21.85
C GLN A 77 -13.85 0.87 -21.18
N ALA A 78 -12.76 0.93 -21.94
CA ALA A 78 -11.40 0.92 -21.40
C ALA A 78 -11.14 2.12 -20.48
N ASN A 79 -11.62 3.30 -20.84
CA ASN A 79 -11.52 4.49 -19.98
C ASN A 79 -12.32 4.32 -18.69
N LYS A 80 -13.54 3.79 -18.79
CA LYS A 80 -14.36 3.52 -17.60
C LYS A 80 -13.70 2.51 -16.65
N GLU A 81 -13.17 1.42 -17.19
CA GLU A 81 -12.46 0.41 -16.40
C GLU A 81 -11.18 0.99 -15.76
N ALA A 82 -10.46 1.86 -16.48
CA ALA A 82 -9.29 2.55 -15.95
C ALA A 82 -9.66 3.47 -14.77
N ASP A 83 -10.74 4.26 -14.91
CA ASP A 83 -11.24 5.13 -13.83
C ASP A 83 -11.63 4.30 -12.59
N GLU A 84 -12.36 3.19 -12.77
CA GLU A 84 -12.76 2.30 -11.67
C GLU A 84 -11.55 1.68 -10.96
N ILE A 85 -10.49 1.31 -11.70
CA ILE A 85 -9.25 0.78 -11.13
C ILE A 85 -8.53 1.85 -10.30
N VAL A 86 -8.44 3.08 -10.81
CA VAL A 86 -7.78 4.19 -10.12
C VAL A 86 -8.53 4.54 -8.84
N ASP A 87 -9.85 4.68 -8.89
CA ASP A 87 -10.70 4.98 -7.73
C ASP A 87 -10.55 3.89 -6.65
N LYS A 88 -10.58 2.62 -7.06
CA LYS A 88 -10.39 1.50 -6.13
C LYS A 88 -9.00 1.51 -5.51
N ALA A 89 -7.95 1.68 -6.32
CA ALA A 89 -6.58 1.71 -5.83
C ALA A 89 -6.36 2.87 -4.83
N GLN A 90 -6.99 4.03 -5.08
CA GLN A 90 -6.93 5.15 -4.16
C GLN A 90 -7.66 4.84 -2.85
N SER A 91 -8.87 4.29 -2.90
CA SER A 91 -9.63 3.90 -1.70
C SER A 91 -8.88 2.85 -0.88
N ASP A 92 -8.28 1.84 -1.54
CA ASP A 92 -7.50 0.80 -0.87
C ASP A 92 -6.25 1.39 -0.20
N ALA A 93 -5.55 2.31 -0.88
CA ALA A 93 -4.39 3.00 -0.31
C ALA A 93 -4.75 3.86 0.91
N GLU A 94 -5.86 4.61 0.85
CA GLU A 94 -6.37 5.40 1.97
C GLU A 94 -6.71 4.52 3.19
N ALA A 95 -7.35 3.36 2.95
CA ALA A 95 -7.66 2.40 4.01
C ALA A 95 -6.38 1.83 4.67
N ILE A 96 -5.39 1.43 3.86
CA ILE A 96 -4.10 0.92 4.37
C ILE A 96 -3.40 1.97 5.24
N ILE A 97 -3.38 3.22 4.81
CA ILE A 97 -2.76 4.31 5.57
C ILE A 97 -3.51 4.56 6.88
N ALA A 98 -4.84 4.54 6.86
CA ALA A 98 -5.67 4.72 8.06
C ALA A 98 -5.41 3.59 9.08
N ASP A 99 -5.39 2.34 8.62
CA ASP A 99 -5.12 1.18 9.46
C ASP A 99 -3.71 1.23 10.05
N ALA A 100 -2.70 1.54 9.23
CA ALA A 100 -1.32 1.65 9.68
C ALA A 100 -1.13 2.75 10.75
N ASN A 101 -1.78 3.90 10.58
CA ASN A 101 -1.75 4.98 11.57
C ASN A 101 -2.43 4.56 12.88
N SER A 102 -3.60 3.90 12.79
CA SER A 102 -4.31 3.39 13.97
C SER A 102 -3.48 2.36 14.74
N GLU A 103 -2.80 1.45 14.03
CA GLU A 103 -1.93 0.46 14.64
C GLU A 103 -0.69 1.11 15.27
N ALA A 104 -0.06 2.08 14.59
CA ALA A 104 1.05 2.84 15.14
C ALA A 104 0.68 3.57 16.43
N ASP A 105 -0.48 4.23 16.47
CA ASP A 105 -0.99 4.90 17.66
C ASP A 105 -1.24 3.91 18.82
N ALA A 106 -1.79 2.72 18.51
CA ALA A 106 -2.00 1.67 19.49
C ALA A 106 -0.67 1.16 20.09
N ILE A 107 0.34 0.94 19.25
CA ILE A 107 1.68 0.51 19.66
C ILE A 107 2.32 1.55 20.58
N VAL A 108 2.28 2.83 20.19
CA VAL A 108 2.85 3.93 20.98
C VAL A 108 2.16 4.04 22.34
N LYS A 109 0.83 3.95 22.36
CA LYS A 109 0.05 3.99 23.60
C LYS A 109 0.39 2.83 24.53
N GLU A 110 0.51 1.62 23.99
CA GLU A 110 0.86 0.43 24.76
C GLU A 110 2.31 0.51 25.29
N ALA A 111 3.26 0.98 24.47
CA ALA A 111 4.63 1.19 24.90
C ALA A 111 4.72 2.19 26.07
N HIS A 112 3.97 3.29 26.01
CA HIS A 112 3.89 4.25 27.12
C HIS A 112 3.26 3.64 28.39
N ARG A 113 2.23 2.80 28.23
CA ARG A 113 1.62 2.09 29.36
C ARG A 113 2.63 1.18 30.06
N GLN A 114 3.34 0.37 29.28
CA GLN A 114 4.38 -0.54 29.80
C GLN A 114 5.54 0.23 30.44
N GLN A 115 5.97 1.32 29.83
CA GLN A 115 7.00 2.19 30.39
C GLN A 115 6.59 2.74 31.77
N ALA A 116 5.35 3.24 31.89
CA ALA A 116 4.84 3.77 33.15
C ALA A 116 4.77 2.69 34.25
N GLU A 117 4.38 1.48 33.87
CA GLU A 117 4.35 0.31 34.76
C GLU A 117 5.75 -0.04 35.28
N LEU A 118 6.73 -0.19 34.38
CA LEU A 118 8.12 -0.50 34.73
C LEU A 118 8.75 0.58 35.63
N ILE A 119 8.51 1.86 35.34
CA ILE A 119 9.00 2.97 36.19
C ILE A 119 8.39 2.88 37.59
N SER A 120 7.09 2.59 37.68
CA SER A 120 6.41 2.45 38.96
C SER A 120 6.98 1.29 39.78
N GLU A 121 7.14 0.12 39.16
CA GLU A 121 7.75 -1.05 39.80
C GLU A 121 9.16 -0.75 40.31
N HIS A 122 10.00 -0.15 39.46
CA HIS A 122 11.38 0.19 39.84
C HIS A 122 11.43 1.16 41.03
N ARG A 123 10.56 2.18 41.05
CA ARG A 123 10.48 3.14 42.15
C ARG A 123 10.05 2.46 43.45
N ILE A 124 9.10 1.54 43.40
CA ILE A 124 8.67 0.76 44.58
C ILE A 124 9.86 -0.05 45.13
N THR A 125 10.61 -0.73 44.26
CA THR A 125 11.79 -1.51 44.68
C THR A 125 12.88 -0.64 45.30
N GLN A 126 13.17 0.52 44.71
CA GLN A 126 14.12 1.49 45.29
C GLN A 126 13.67 1.95 46.68
N MET A 127 12.42 2.40 46.81
CA MET A 127 11.86 2.85 48.09
C MET A 127 11.90 1.75 49.16
N ALA A 128 11.54 0.52 48.80
CA ALA A 128 11.58 -0.62 49.72
C ALA A 128 13.02 -0.93 50.18
N THR A 129 14.00 -0.78 49.28
CA THR A 129 15.43 -0.97 49.59
C THR A 129 15.95 0.11 50.53
N GLU A 130 15.62 1.38 50.28
CA GLU A 130 15.96 2.51 51.15
C GLU A 130 15.37 2.33 52.55
N GLN A 131 14.08 2.02 52.63
CA GLN A 131 13.40 1.74 53.90
C GLN A 131 14.03 0.55 54.64
N GLY A 132 14.37 -0.52 53.92
CA GLY A 132 15.05 -1.67 54.51
C GLY A 132 16.41 -1.30 55.12
N ASN A 133 17.21 -0.52 54.40
CA ASN A 133 18.51 -0.04 54.87
C ASN A 133 18.37 0.87 56.10
N GLU A 134 17.37 1.75 56.12
CA GLU A 134 17.08 2.60 57.27
C GLU A 134 16.69 1.78 58.51
N ILE A 135 15.80 0.79 58.35
CA ILE A 135 15.39 -0.10 59.44
C ILE A 135 16.58 -0.85 60.02
N ILE A 136 17.46 -1.38 59.16
CA ILE A 136 18.68 -2.08 59.59
C ILE A 136 19.63 -1.10 60.31
N GLY A 137 19.78 0.12 59.79
CA GLY A 137 20.57 1.17 60.43
C GLY A 137 20.07 1.50 61.84
N GLN A 138 18.77 1.78 61.99
CA GLN A 138 18.14 2.07 63.27
C GLN A 138 18.22 0.87 64.24
N ALA A 139 18.05 -0.36 63.75
CA ALA A 139 18.18 -1.56 64.56
C ALA A 139 19.61 -1.72 65.11
N ASN A 140 20.62 -1.48 64.27
CA ASN A 140 22.03 -1.53 64.68
C ASN A 140 22.37 -0.44 65.70
N GLU A 141 21.86 0.78 65.51
CA GLU A 141 22.04 1.88 66.45
C GLU A 141 21.41 1.56 67.81
N ARG A 142 20.15 1.13 67.82
CA ARG A 142 19.45 0.70 69.05
C ARG A 142 20.19 -0.46 69.73
N ALA A 143 20.68 -1.44 68.98
CA ALA A 143 21.47 -2.54 69.54
C ALA A 143 22.76 -2.04 70.20
N ALA A 144 23.45 -1.08 69.58
CA ALA A 144 24.64 -0.45 70.15
C ALA A 144 24.34 0.36 71.42
N GLU A 145 23.20 1.06 71.46
CA GLU A 145 22.71 1.76 72.65
C GLU A 145 22.37 0.80 73.79
N ILE A 146 21.61 -0.26 73.53
CA ILE A 146 21.29 -1.30 74.52
C ILE A 146 22.57 -1.91 75.09
N LYS A 147 23.55 -2.22 74.24
CA LYS A 147 24.84 -2.77 74.68
C LYS A 147 25.60 -1.80 75.59
N ARG A 148 25.61 -0.50 75.25
CA ARG A 148 26.23 0.55 76.08
C ARG A 148 25.49 0.70 77.42
N ALA A 149 24.17 0.74 77.40
CA ALA A 149 23.34 0.85 78.59
C ALA A 149 23.51 -0.36 79.52
N MET A 150 23.52 -1.58 78.97
CA MET A 150 23.78 -2.80 79.75
C MET A 150 25.17 -2.82 80.36
N LYS A 151 26.21 -2.40 79.62
CA LYS A 151 27.57 -2.29 80.17
C LYS A 151 27.61 -1.36 81.37
N LYS A 152 27.05 -0.15 81.23
CA LYS A 152 26.97 0.81 82.33
C LYS A 152 26.20 0.24 83.53
N TYR A 153 25.05 -0.38 83.29
CA TYR A 153 24.26 -1.01 84.34
C TYR A 153 25.03 -2.12 85.08
N LEU A 154 25.77 -2.96 84.34
CA LEU A 154 26.59 -4.02 84.92
C LEU A 154 27.73 -3.43 85.76
N ASP A 155 28.42 -2.41 85.25
CA ASP A 155 29.47 -1.70 85.99
C ASP A 155 28.90 -1.08 87.28
N ASP A 156 27.75 -0.40 87.22
CA ASP A 156 27.07 0.19 88.38
C ASP A 156 26.69 -0.87 89.42
N LYS A 157 26.16 -2.02 88.99
CA LYS A 157 25.80 -3.14 89.89
C LYS A 157 27.02 -3.84 90.48
N LEU A 158 28.09 -4.04 89.71
CA LEU A 158 29.34 -4.62 90.20
C LEU A 158 30.00 -3.71 91.23
N ASN A 159 30.02 -2.40 91.00
CA ASN A 159 30.52 -1.41 91.95
C ASN A 159 29.69 -1.43 93.26
N TYR A 160 28.37 -1.48 93.15
CA TYR A 160 27.49 -1.61 94.32
C TYR A 160 27.79 -2.88 95.13
N VAL A 161 27.93 -4.03 94.47
CA VAL A 161 28.27 -5.30 95.14
C VAL A 161 29.66 -5.22 95.78
N SER A 162 30.66 -4.66 95.11
CA SER A 162 31.99 -4.45 95.69
C SER A 162 31.96 -3.56 96.93
N ASP A 163 31.22 -2.46 96.89
CA ASP A 163 31.10 -1.53 98.02
C ASP A 163 30.44 -2.22 99.23
N VAL A 164 29.36 -2.98 99.01
CA VAL A 164 28.70 -3.78 100.06
C VAL A 164 29.66 -4.81 100.64
N LEU A 165 30.37 -5.58 99.81
CA LEU A 165 31.33 -6.58 100.28
C LEU A 165 32.49 -5.95 101.07
N ALA A 166 33.01 -4.81 100.61
CA ALA A 166 34.08 -4.08 101.30
C ALA A 166 33.62 -3.58 102.68
N LYS A 167 32.40 -3.04 102.77
CA LYS A 167 31.78 -2.64 104.05
C LYS A 167 31.65 -3.83 104.99
N THR A 168 31.08 -4.94 104.51
CA THR A 168 30.91 -6.16 105.32
C THR A 168 32.26 -6.74 105.77
N TYR A 169 33.29 -6.75 104.91
CA TYR A 169 34.63 -7.22 105.28
C TYR A 169 35.25 -6.34 106.37
N ASN A 170 35.15 -5.01 106.25
CA ASN A 170 35.65 -4.09 107.26
C ASN A 170 34.92 -4.25 108.61
N GLU A 171 33.60 -4.49 108.59
CA GLU A 171 32.82 -4.80 109.80
C GLU A 171 33.30 -6.09 110.47
N ILE A 172 33.57 -7.15 109.70
CA ILE A 172 34.10 -8.43 110.22
C ILE A 172 35.51 -8.24 110.82
N GLU A 173 36.41 -7.53 110.14
CA GLU A 173 37.76 -7.25 110.63
C GLU A 173 37.73 -6.37 111.90
N ALA A 174 36.85 -5.38 111.97
CA ALA A 174 36.65 -4.57 113.18
C ALA A 174 36.14 -5.41 114.36
N ASN A 175 35.20 -6.33 114.11
CA ASN A 175 34.72 -7.27 115.12
C ASN A 175 35.82 -8.22 115.59
N LYS A 176 36.68 -8.70 114.69
CA LYS A 176 37.80 -9.60 115.01
C LYS A 176 38.89 -8.93 115.87
N LYS A 177 39.13 -7.62 115.70
CA LYS A 177 40.08 -6.85 116.54
C LYS A 177 39.52 -6.48 117.92
N SER A 178 38.21 -6.60 118.11
CA SER A 178 37.52 -6.26 119.37
C SER A 178 37.32 -7.47 120.29
N ILE A 179 37.86 -8.63 119.91
CA ILE A 179 37.94 -9.88 120.70
C ILE A 179 39.41 -10.09 121.09
#